data_AF-A0A832JEJ7-F1
#
_entry.id   AF-A0A832JEJ7-F1
#
_cell.length_a   1.000
_cell.length_b   1.000
_cell.length_c   1.000
_cell.angle_alpha   90.00
_cell.angle_beta   90.00
_cell.angle_gamma   90.00
#
_symmetry.space_group_name_H-M   'P 1'
#
loop_
_entity.id
_entity.type
_entity.pdbx_description
1 polymer ?
#
loop_
_entity_poly.entity_id
_entity_poly.type
_entity_poly.pdbx_seq_one_letter_code
_entity_poly.pdbx_strand_id
1 'polypeptide(L)'
;LFVALERFLGVEAGPLAVMRAEHDEIEGTLQRIPLATEAEEVEKLLRSLLQVARDHFAKEEHVLFPLAEQFLEEETLARLGQQWAQRRGVALEQEALP
;
A
#
# COMPACT_ATOMS: atom_id res chain seq x y z
N LEU A 1 -1.74 2.58 -8.29
CA LEU A 1 -0.34 3.02 -8.30
C LEU A 1 0.59 1.98 -8.91
N PHE A 2 0.69 0.76 -8.36
CA PHE A 2 1.70 -0.23 -8.78
C PHE A 2 1.71 -0.50 -10.29
N VAL A 3 0.55 -0.72 -10.92
CA VAL A 3 0.44 -0.94 -12.38
C VAL A 3 1.06 0.20 -13.21
N ALA A 4 0.99 1.44 -12.73
CA ALA A 4 1.63 2.57 -13.43
C ALA A 4 3.16 2.52 -13.31
N LEU A 5 3.68 1.99 -12.20
CA LEU A 5 5.10 1.89 -11.89
C LEU A 5 5.77 0.63 -12.45
N GLU A 6 5.01 -0.42 -12.76
CA GLU A 6 5.54 -1.70 -13.29
C GLU A 6 6.41 -1.51 -14.53
N ARG A 7 6.07 -0.55 -15.40
CA ARG A 7 6.88 -0.24 -16.60
C ARG A 7 8.29 0.29 -16.30
N PHE A 8 8.51 0.82 -15.09
CA PHE A 8 9.77 1.43 -14.66
C PHE A 8 10.53 0.53 -13.68
N LEU A 9 9.81 -0.15 -12.79
CA LEU A 9 10.38 -0.92 -11.68
C LEU A 9 10.38 -2.43 -11.92
N GLY A 10 9.69 -2.91 -12.95
CA GLY A 10 9.47 -4.34 -13.18
C GLY A 10 8.37 -4.92 -12.28
N VAL A 11 8.01 -6.17 -12.55
CA VAL A 11 6.89 -6.87 -11.88
C VAL A 11 7.38 -7.98 -10.95
N GLU A 12 8.33 -8.80 -11.41
CA GLU A 12 8.69 -10.05 -10.74
C GLU A 12 9.79 -9.91 -9.67
N ALA A 13 10.52 -8.80 -9.66
CA ALA A 13 11.61 -8.54 -8.73
C ALA A 13 11.66 -7.06 -8.33
N GLY A 14 12.24 -6.78 -7.17
CA GLY A 14 12.44 -5.42 -6.68
C GLY A 14 11.31 -4.91 -5.78
N PRO A 15 11.22 -3.58 -5.60
CA PRO A 15 10.34 -2.97 -4.58
C PRO A 15 8.87 -3.37 -4.72
N LEU A 16 8.33 -3.42 -5.94
CA LEU A 16 6.91 -3.76 -6.15
C LEU A 16 6.59 -5.21 -5.79
N ALA A 17 7.52 -6.15 -5.99
CA ALA A 17 7.33 -7.55 -5.61
C ALA A 17 7.30 -7.71 -4.08
N VAL A 18 8.19 -7.02 -3.37
CA VAL A 18 8.21 -7.00 -1.90
C VAL A 18 6.91 -6.41 -1.34
N MET A 19 6.47 -5.26 -1.88
CA MET A 19 5.25 -4.61 -1.44
C MET A 19 4.00 -5.49 -1.65
N ARG A 20 3.94 -6.26 -2.74
CA ARG A 20 2.86 -7.22 -2.98
C ARG A 20 2.88 -8.37 -1.97
N ALA A 21 4.04 -8.95 -1.72
CA ALA A 21 4.18 -10.02 -0.72
C ALA A 21 3.76 -9.56 0.68
N GLU A 22 4.09 -8.33 1.05
CA GLU A 22 3.68 -7.74 2.32
C GLU A 22 2.17 -7.49 2.39
N HIS A 23 1.54 -7.03 1.30
CA HIS A 23 0.08 -6.96 1.24
C HIS A 23 -0.57 -8.33 1.46
N ASP A 24 -0.06 -9.38 0.80
CA ASP A 24 -0.58 -10.74 0.95
C ASP A 24 -0.42 -11.24 2.40
N GLU A 25 0.69 -10.92 3.06
CA GLU A 25 0.93 -11.25 4.47
C GLU A 25 -0.03 -10.49 5.42
N ILE A 26 -0.22 -9.19 5.19
CA ILE A 26 -1.15 -8.35 5.95
C ILE A 26 -2.59 -8.86 5.80
N GLU A 27 -3.03 -9.09 4.57
CA GLU A 27 -4.39 -9.58 4.28
C GLU A 27 -4.60 -10.99 4.86
N GLY A 28 -3.64 -11.90 4.66
CA GLY A 28 -3.71 -13.25 5.22
C GLY A 28 -3.75 -13.24 6.75
N THR A 29 -3.00 -12.36 7.40
CA THR A 29 -3.02 -12.23 8.86
C THR A 29 -4.35 -11.66 9.36
N LEU A 30 -4.90 -10.64 8.67
CA LEU A 30 -6.22 -10.08 8.97
C LEU A 30 -7.34 -11.12 8.85
N GLN A 31 -7.26 -12.02 7.86
CA GLN A 31 -8.23 -13.11 7.68
C GLN A 31 -8.12 -14.19 8.77
N ARG A 32 -6.92 -14.39 9.34
CA ARG A 32 -6.68 -15.39 10.41
C ARG A 32 -7.13 -14.94 11.79
N ILE A 33 -7.01 -13.64 12.11
CA ILE A 33 -7.41 -13.09 13.42
C ILE A 33 -8.81 -13.50 13.87
N PRO A 34 -9.89 -13.37 13.06
CA PRO A 34 -11.24 -13.75 13.49
C PRO A 34 -11.45 -15.28 13.62
N LEU A 35 -10.51 -16.09 13.15
CA LEU A 35 -10.57 -17.56 13.24
C LEU A 35 -9.84 -18.11 14.48
N ALA A 36 -8.97 -17.31 15.10
CA ALA A 36 -8.23 -17.70 16.28
C ALA A 36 -9.18 -17.79 17.50
N THR A 37 -9.09 -18.91 18.22
CA THR A 37 -9.93 -19.17 19.41
C THR A 37 -9.24 -18.82 20.71
N GLU A 38 -7.90 -18.79 20.70
CA GLU A 38 -7.08 -18.54 21.89
C GLU A 38 -6.56 -17.10 21.92
N ALA A 39 -6.66 -16.46 23.09
CA ALA A 39 -6.20 -15.08 23.27
C ALA A 39 -4.71 -14.90 22.95
N GLU A 40 -3.88 -15.89 23.28
CA GLU A 40 -2.43 -15.88 22.97
C GLU A 40 -2.16 -15.92 21.46
N GLU A 41 -2.97 -16.66 20.70
CA GLU A 41 -2.86 -16.72 19.24
C GLU A 41 -3.26 -15.37 18.61
N VAL A 42 -4.38 -14.80 19.07
CA VAL A 42 -4.84 -13.46 18.63
C VAL A 42 -3.76 -12.42 18.91
N GLU A 43 -3.15 -12.43 20.11
CA GLU A 43 -2.07 -11.50 20.46
C GLU A 43 -0.87 -11.65 19.51
N LYS A 44 -0.43 -12.88 19.23
CA LYS A 44 0.68 -13.15 18.30
C LYS A 44 0.37 -12.64 16.89
N LEU A 45 -0.84 -12.91 16.39
CA LEU A 45 -1.27 -12.44 15.07
C LEU A 45 -1.30 -10.91 14.98
N LEU A 46 -1.87 -10.25 16.00
CA LEU A 46 -1.91 -8.79 16.05
C LEU A 46 -0.51 -8.17 16.12
N ARG A 47 0.41 -8.74 16.91
CA ARG A 47 1.80 -8.28 16.97
C ARG A 47 2.50 -8.41 15.62
N SER A 48 2.32 -9.54 14.93
CA SER A 48 2.88 -9.79 13.60
C SER A 48 2.32 -8.79 12.59
N LEU A 49 0.99 -8.64 12.54
CA LEU A 49 0.31 -7.69 11.65
C LEU A 49 0.83 -6.26 11.85
N LEU A 50 0.93 -5.81 13.10
CA LEU A 50 1.38 -4.46 13.42
C LEU A 50 2.84 -4.22 13.05
N GLN A 51 3.68 -5.25 13.11
CA GLN A 51 5.08 -5.14 12.68
C GLN A 51 5.14 -4.98 11.16
N VAL A 52 4.55 -5.91 10.41
CA VAL A 52 4.57 -5.91 8.94
C VAL A 52 3.92 -4.63 8.39
N ALA A 53 2.78 -4.21 8.93
CA ALA A 53 2.11 -2.99 8.50
C ALA A 53 2.97 -1.74 8.71
N ARG A 54 3.68 -1.63 9.84
CA ARG A 54 4.59 -0.50 10.09
C ARG A 54 5.75 -0.48 9.11
N ASP A 55 6.37 -1.64 8.88
CA ASP A 55 7.49 -1.76 7.95
C ASP A 55 7.04 -1.49 6.51
N HIS A 56 5.81 -1.88 6.17
CA HIS A 56 5.19 -1.63 4.87
C HIS A 56 4.93 -0.14 4.66
N PHE A 57 4.24 0.53 5.58
CA PHE A 57 3.97 1.97 5.47
C PHE A 57 5.27 2.79 5.44
N ALA A 58 6.30 2.38 6.18
CA ALA A 58 7.62 3.03 6.09
C ALA A 58 8.25 2.91 4.70
N LYS A 59 8.01 1.80 3.97
CA LYS A 59 8.45 1.63 2.58
C LYS A 59 7.58 2.42 1.61
N GLU A 60 6.29 2.56 1.87
CA GLU A 60 5.43 3.46 1.09
C GLU A 60 5.97 4.89 1.12
N GLU A 61 6.14 5.44 2.33
CA GLU A 61 6.55 6.83 2.56
C GLU A 61 7.98 7.11 2.10
N HIS A 62 8.94 6.24 2.43
CA HIS A 62 10.36 6.53 2.18
C HIS A 62 10.91 5.96 0.88
N VAL A 63 10.16 5.09 0.19
CA VAL A 63 10.63 4.43 -1.03
C VAL A 63 9.62 4.56 -2.15
N LEU A 64 8.40 4.03 -1.98
CA LEU A 64 7.46 3.89 -3.09
C LEU A 64 6.94 5.24 -3.58
N PHE A 65 6.50 6.13 -2.67
CA PHE A 65 5.95 7.44 -3.05
C PHE A 65 7.02 8.34 -3.68
N PRO A 66 8.27 8.44 -3.15
CA PRO A 66 9.35 9.14 -3.84
C PRO A 66 9.64 8.58 -5.25
N LEU A 67 9.63 7.25 -5.43
CA LEU A 67 9.78 6.66 -6.76
C LEU A 67 8.60 7.00 -7.67
N ALA A 68 7.39 7.09 -7.12
CA ALA A 68 6.21 7.48 -7.88
C ALA A 68 6.30 8.91 -8.39
N GLU A 69 6.73 9.85 -7.54
CA GLU A 69 6.98 11.24 -7.91
C GLU A 69 8.13 11.36 -8.93
N GLN A 70 9.15 10.50 -8.83
CA GLN A 70 10.27 10.49 -9.78
C GLN A 70 9.88 9.97 -11.17
N PHE A 71 9.05 8.93 -11.25
CA PHE A 71 8.77 8.23 -12.52
C PHE A 71 7.45 8.62 -13.18
N LEU A 72 6.49 9.15 -12.42
CA LEU A 72 5.16 9.50 -12.94
C LEU A 72 4.98 11.01 -12.99
N GLU A 73 4.42 11.48 -14.09
CA GLU A 73 4.04 12.89 -14.23
C GLU A 73 2.90 13.25 -13.25
N GLU A 74 2.88 14.51 -12.82
CA GLU A 74 1.88 15.05 -11.91
C GLU A 74 0.45 14.83 -12.41
N GLU A 75 0.19 15.00 -13.72
CA GLU A 75 -1.12 14.71 -14.32
C GLU A 75 -1.53 13.23 -14.14
N THR A 76 -0.57 12.31 -14.27
CA THR A 76 -0.82 10.88 -14.04
C THR A 76 -1.13 10.61 -12.57
N LEU A 77 -0.38 11.20 -11.64
CA LEU A 77 -0.64 11.07 -10.21
C LEU A 77 -2.01 11.64 -9.82
N ALA A 78 -2.35 12.83 -10.29
CA ALA A 78 -3.65 13.47 -10.07
C ALA A 78 -4.80 12.60 -10.60
N ARG A 79 -4.67 12.08 -11.82
CA ARG A 79 -5.66 11.16 -12.42
C ARG A 79 -5.80 9.87 -11.61
N LEU A 80 -4.71 9.28 -11.14
CA LEU A 80 -4.75 8.09 -10.29
C LEU A 80 -5.43 8.38 -8.93
N GLY A 81 -5.17 9.54 -8.33
CA GLY A 81 -5.82 10.02 -7.12
C GLY A 81 -7.34 10.18 -7.30
N GLN A 82 -7.77 10.83 -8.39
CA GLN A 82 -9.20 10.96 -8.74
C GLN A 82 -9.88 9.60 -8.93
N GLN A 83 -9.23 8.66 -9.61
CA GLN A 83 -9.75 7.30 -9.78
C GLN A 83 -9.89 6.56 -8.44
N TRP A 84 -8.91 6.70 -7.54
CA TRP A 84 -8.98 6.13 -6.21
C TRP A 84 -10.14 6.72 -5.40
N ALA A 85 -10.26 8.05 -5.39
CA ALA A 85 -11.32 8.78 -4.69
C ALA A 85 -12.71 8.37 -5.17
N GLN A 86 -12.92 8.29 -6.48
CA GLN A 86 -14.18 7.83 -7.07
C GLN A 86 -14.53 6.40 -6.63
N ARG A 87 -13.55 5.48 -6.60
CA ARG A 87 -13.76 4.09 -6.18
C ARG A 87 -14.09 3.95 -4.68
N ARG A 88 -13.57 4.88 -3.85
CA ARG A 88 -13.75 4.85 -2.40
C ARG A 88 -14.87 5.77 -1.89
N GLY A 89 -15.49 6.55 -2.78
CA GLY A 89 -16.51 7.54 -2.40
C GLY A 89 -15.94 8.68 -1.57
N VAL A 90 -14.65 8.99 -1.73
CA VAL A 90 -13.96 10.06 -1.02
C VAL A 90 -14.03 11.33 -1.86
N ALA A 91 -14.47 12.45 -1.27
CA ALA A 91 -14.36 13.75 -1.91
C ALA A 91 -12.91 14.24 -1.81
N LEU A 92 -12.30 14.61 -2.93
CA LEU A 92 -11.02 15.30 -2.93
C LEU A 92 -11.29 16.79 -2.75
N GLU A 93 -10.66 17.39 -1.74
CA GLU A 93 -10.57 18.85 -1.68
C GLU A 93 -9.72 19.29 -2.89
N GLN A 94 -10.24 20.23 -3.68
CA GLN A 94 -9.43 20.85 -4.70
C GLN A 94 -8.48 21.81 -3.99
N GLU A 95 -7.25 21.37 -3.70
CA GLU A 95 -6.19 22.33 -3.44
C GLU A 95 -6.02 23.16 -4.71
N ALA A 96 -6.41 24.43 -4.63
CA ALA A 96 -6.00 25.42 -5.61
C ALA A 96 -4.47 25.52 -5.50
N LEU A 97 -3.76 24.84 -6.39
CA LEU A 97 -2.34 25.07 -6.62
C LEU A 97 -2.17 26.58 -6.90
N PRO A 98 -1.35 27.30 -6.14
CA PRO A 98 -1.12 28.73 -6.33
C PRO A 98 -0.45 29.05 -7.68
#